data_AF-A0A355FLG6-F1
#
_entry.id   AF-A0A355FLG6-F1
#
_cell.length_a   1.000
_cell.length_b   1.000
_cell.length_c   1.000
_cell.angle_alpha   90.00
_cell.angle_beta   90.00
_cell.angle_gamma   90.00
#
_symmetry.space_group_name_H-M   'P 1'
#
loop_
_entity.id
_entity.type
_entity.pdbx_description
1 polymer ?
#
loop_
_entity_poly.entity_id
_entity_poly.type
_entity_poly.pdbx_seq_one_letter_code
_entity_poly.pdbx_strand_id
1 'polypeptide(L)'
;MAFVTLGLCQLVHAYNYWSLWVTGQRRRIFPRAKFLWSMVGATSLLLIVFVAPWLRRIFRVQTLTLMDWVVISVLALTPLLAGAIWKTVVKEGFGEPFLPPKR
;
A
#
# COMPACT_ATOMS: atom_id res chain seq x y z
N MET A 1 -0.15 10.90 -13.33
CA MET A 1 -1.18 10.54 -12.33
C MET A 1 -1.22 9.04 -12.09
N ALA A 2 -1.77 8.24 -13.01
CA ALA A 2 -2.06 6.82 -12.79
C ALA A 2 -0.88 5.98 -12.25
N PHE A 3 0.34 6.15 -12.79
CA PHE A 3 1.52 5.41 -12.32
C PHE A 3 1.78 5.57 -10.82
N VAL A 4 1.77 6.81 -10.32
CA VAL A 4 2.00 7.12 -8.91
C VAL A 4 0.83 6.65 -8.07
N THR A 5 -0.39 6.88 -8.53
CA THR A 5 -1.60 6.41 -7.84
C THR A 5 -1.56 4.91 -7.63
N LEU A 6 -1.30 4.14 -8.69
CA LEU A 6 -1.22 2.68 -8.63
C LEU A 6 -0.05 2.22 -7.75
N GLY A 7 1.12 2.84 -7.87
CA GLY A 7 2.27 2.52 -7.02
C GLY A 7 1.96 2.71 -5.53
N LEU A 8 1.45 3.88 -5.13
CA LEU A 8 1.08 4.15 -3.74
C LEU A 8 -0.07 3.27 -3.26
N CYS A 9 -1.06 3.01 -4.10
CA CYS A 9 -2.17 2.12 -3.82
C CYS A 9 -1.68 0.68 -3.51
N GLN A 10 -0.73 0.15 -4.28
CA GLN A 10 -0.11 -1.15 -4.02
C GLN A 10 0.70 -1.16 -2.71
N LEU A 11 1.39 -0.06 -2.41
CA LEU A 11 2.10 0.12 -1.15
C LEU A 11 1.13 0.05 0.05
N VAL A 12 0.07 0.86 0.03
CA VAL A 12 -0.95 0.87 1.08
C VAL A 12 -1.65 -0.49 1.19
N HIS A 13 -1.95 -1.13 0.06
CA HIS A 13 -2.52 -2.47 0.02
C HIS A 13 -1.60 -3.51 0.68
N ALA A 14 -0.31 -3.51 0.35
CA ALA A 14 0.68 -4.42 0.95
C ALA A 14 0.82 -4.20 2.47
N TYR A 15 0.76 -2.95 2.93
CA TYR A 15 0.73 -2.62 4.36
C TYR A 15 -0.54 -3.14 5.03
N ASN A 16 -1.69 -2.93 4.41
CA ASN A 16 -2.98 -3.40 4.92
C ASN A 16 -3.02 -4.93 5.00
N TYR A 17 -2.56 -5.63 3.96
CA TYR A 17 -2.45 -7.08 3.95
C TYR A 17 -1.53 -7.58 5.07
N TRP A 18 -0.36 -6.97 5.26
CA TRP A 18 0.52 -7.32 6.38
C TRP A 18 -0.17 -7.11 7.74
N SER A 19 -0.92 -6.03 7.91
CA SER A 19 -1.70 -5.76 9.13
C SER A 19 -2.78 -6.82 9.40
N LEU A 20 -3.45 -7.29 8.36
CA LEU A 20 -4.51 -8.30 8.44
C LEU A 20 -3.99 -9.70 8.82
N TRP A 21 -2.78 -10.07 8.39
CA TRP A 21 -2.15 -11.35 8.76
C TRP A 21 -1.61 -11.38 10.18
N VAL A 22 -1.40 -10.21 10.82
CA VAL A 22 -1.03 -10.10 12.25
C VAL A 22 -2.30 -10.07 13.11
N THR A 23 -3.21 -11.00 12.84
CA THR A 23 -4.43 -11.27 13.61
C THR A 23 -4.07 -12.13 14.82
N GLY A 24 -3.55 -11.48 15.86
CA GLY A 24 -3.30 -12.16 17.14
C GLY A 24 -2.41 -11.36 18.07
N GLN A 25 -3.02 -10.51 18.89
CA GLN A 25 -2.50 -10.03 20.19
C GLN A 25 -1.21 -9.17 20.24
N ARG A 26 -0.40 -9.05 19.19
CA ARG A 26 0.75 -8.12 19.17
C ARG A 26 0.74 -7.27 17.91
N ARG A 27 -0.11 -6.22 17.90
CA ARG A 27 0.12 -5.05 17.05
C ARG A 27 1.45 -4.42 17.47
N ARG A 28 2.55 -4.91 16.90
CA ARG A 28 3.77 -4.15 16.87
C ARG A 28 3.51 -3.02 15.89
N ILE A 29 3.32 -1.81 16.41
CA ILE A 29 3.07 -0.58 15.64
C ILE A 29 4.16 -0.40 14.56
N PHE A 30 5.34 -0.97 14.81
CA PHE A 30 6.44 -1.06 13.87
C PHE A 30 6.49 -2.43 13.17
N PRO A 31 6.35 -2.48 11.83
CA PRO A 31 6.63 -3.69 11.08
C PRO A 31 8.08 -4.13 11.27
N ARG A 32 8.37 -5.39 10.96
CA ARG A 32 9.75 -5.91 10.96
C ARG A 32 10.61 -4.99 10.08
N ALA A 33 11.83 -4.70 10.52
CA ALA A 33 12.75 -3.80 9.79
C ALA A 33 12.81 -4.15 8.29
N LYS A 34 12.87 -5.45 7.95
CA LYS A 34 12.86 -5.94 6.56
C LYS A 34 11.68 -5.42 5.73
N PHE A 35 10.45 -5.44 6.28
CA PHE A 35 9.27 -4.95 5.57
C PHE A 35 9.32 -3.44 5.37
N LEU A 36 9.75 -2.69 6.40
CA LEU A 36 9.94 -1.25 6.29
C LEU A 36 10.98 -0.89 5.22
N TRP A 37 12.10 -1.61 5.19
CA TRP A 37 13.14 -1.45 4.17
C TRP A 37 12.64 -1.75 2.76
N SER A 38 11.83 -2.80 2.57
CA SER A 38 11.18 -3.08 1.28
C SER A 38 10.23 -1.96 0.86
N MET A 39 9.46 -1.42 1.81
CA MET A 39 8.53 -0.31 1.56
C MET A 39 9.28 0.95 1.13
N VAL A 40 10.34 1.32 1.86
CA VAL A 40 11.20 2.47 1.54
C VAL A 40 11.87 2.27 0.19
N GLY A 41 12.38 1.06 -0.09
CA GLY A 41 12.93 0.71 -1.39
C GLY A 41 11.93 0.92 -2.53
N ALA A 42 10.71 0.39 -2.40
CA ALA A 42 9.67 0.55 -3.40
C ALA A 42 9.27 2.02 -3.62
N THR A 43 9.10 2.81 -2.55
CA THR A 43 8.86 4.25 -2.66
C THR A 43 10.02 4.97 -3.33
N SER A 44 11.26 4.61 -3.00
CA SER A 44 12.46 5.21 -3.60
C SER A 44 12.55 4.92 -5.10
N LEU A 45 12.24 3.69 -5.52
CA LEU A 45 12.13 3.36 -6.95
C LEU A 45 10.99 4.13 -7.62
N LEU A 46 9.87 4.37 -6.94
CA LEU A 46 8.80 5.21 -7.50
C LEU A 46 9.29 6.65 -7.75
N LEU A 47 10.09 7.20 -6.82
CA LEU A 47 10.67 8.54 -6.92
C LEU A 47 11.81 8.61 -7.95
N ILE A 48 12.59 7.53 -8.13
CA ILE A 48 13.70 7.51 -9.10
C ILE A 48 13.21 7.73 -10.53
N VAL A 49 12.00 7.24 -10.84
CA VAL A 49 11.33 7.46 -12.13
C VAL A 49 11.10 8.96 -12.37
N PHE A 50 10.89 9.76 -11.32
CA PHE A 50 10.75 11.21 -11.42
C PHE A 50 12.06 11.96 -11.48
N VAL A 51 13.19 11.38 -11.10
CA VAL A 51 14.49 12.06 -11.17
C VAL A 51 15.14 11.77 -12.52
N ALA A 52 15.15 10.50 -12.94
CA ALA A 52 15.85 10.07 -14.15
C ALA A 52 15.04 10.41 -15.43
N PRO A 53 15.52 11.32 -16.30
CA PRO A 53 14.79 11.73 -17.50
C PRO A 53 14.61 10.60 -18.52
N TRP A 54 15.51 9.61 -18.55
CA TRP A 54 15.37 8.42 -19.40
C TRP A 54 14.20 7.53 -18.96
N LEU A 55 14.03 7.31 -17.65
CA LEU A 55 12.88 6.56 -17.12
C LEU A 55 11.57 7.31 -17.36
N ARG A 56 11.54 8.63 -17.18
CA ARG A 56 10.33 9.44 -17.49
C ARG A 56 9.84 9.25 -18.91
N ARG A 57 10.75 9.14 -19.89
CA ARG A 57 10.38 8.91 -21.29
C ARG A 57 9.84 7.50 -21.53
N ILE A 58 10.43 6.48 -20.91
CA ILE A 58 9.97 5.08 -21.05
C ILE A 58 8.59 4.90 -20.42
N PHE A 59 8.42 5.37 -19.19
CA PHE A 59 7.16 5.26 -18.45
C PHE A 59 6.15 6.36 -18.81
N ARG A 60 6.50 7.26 -19.74
CA ARG A 60 5.70 8.42 -20.19
C ARG A 60 5.11 9.22 -19.02
N VAL A 61 5.93 9.47 -18.00
CA VAL A 61 5.51 10.14 -16.76
C VAL A 61 5.67 11.64 -16.91
N GLN A 62 4.57 12.38 -16.71
CA GLN A 62 4.58 13.84 -16.67
C GLN A 62 4.91 14.35 -15.26
N THR A 63 5.37 15.59 -15.16
CA THR A 63 5.52 16.29 -13.87
C THR A 63 4.16 16.51 -13.25
N LEU A 64 3.99 16.10 -11.99
CA LEU A 64 2.74 16.30 -11.26
C LEU A 64 2.73 17.65 -10.57
N THR A 65 1.57 18.30 -10.56
CA THR A 65 1.37 19.50 -9.74
C THR A 65 1.12 19.12 -8.28
N LEU A 66 1.20 20.10 -7.37
CA LEU A 66 0.98 19.88 -5.95
C LEU A 66 -0.44 19.36 -5.64
N MET A 67 -1.45 19.82 -6.40
CA MET A 67 -2.84 19.37 -6.27
C MET A 67 -2.99 17.90 -6.63
N ASP A 68 -2.26 17.44 -7.65
CA ASP A 68 -2.30 16.05 -8.06
C ASP A 68 -1.76 15.11 -6.98
N TRP A 69 -0.74 15.52 -6.25
CA TRP A 69 -0.23 14.76 -5.11
C TRP A 69 -1.26 14.58 -3.99
N VAL A 70 -2.08 15.61 -3.73
CA VAL A 70 -3.18 15.52 -2.76
C VAL A 70 -4.20 14.50 -3.24
N VAL A 71 -4.64 14.60 -4.50
CA VAL A 71 -5.60 13.67 -5.10
C VAL A 71 -5.08 12.23 -5.03
N ILE A 72 -3.83 12.00 -5.42
CA ILE A 72 -3.20 10.69 -5.37
C ILE A 72 -3.12 10.15 -3.95
N SER A 73 -2.81 10.99 -2.97
CA SER A 73 -2.76 10.57 -1.56
C SER A 73 -4.13 10.10 -1.08
N VAL A 74 -5.21 10.80 -1.46
CA VAL A 74 -6.59 10.39 -1.14
C VAL A 74 -6.93 9.07 -1.82
N LEU A 75 -6.64 8.92 -3.11
CA LEU A 75 -6.92 7.68 -3.86
C LEU A 75 -6.08 6.50 -3.38
N ALA A 76 -4.85 6.74 -2.91
CA ALA A 76 -3.99 5.67 -2.38
C ALA A 76 -4.55 5.06 -1.09
N LEU A 77 -5.47 5.74 -0.38
CA LEU A 77 -6.15 5.22 0.81
C LEU A 77 -7.32 4.27 0.47
N THR A 78 -7.77 4.20 -0.79
CA THR A 78 -8.88 3.33 -1.20
C THR A 78 -8.69 1.86 -0.77
N PRO A 79 -7.52 1.21 -0.91
CA PRO A 79 -7.30 -0.17 -0.46
C PRO A 79 -7.39 -0.34 1.06
N LEU A 80 -7.10 0.72 1.81
CA LEU A 80 -7.23 0.70 3.27
C LEU A 80 -8.71 0.66 3.66
N LEU A 81 -9.52 1.53 3.04
CA LEU A 81 -10.97 1.55 3.23
C LEU A 81 -11.61 0.22 2.78
N ALA A 82 -11.21 -0.29 1.61
CA ALA A 82 -11.71 -1.56 1.10
C ALA A 82 -11.39 -2.73 2.05
N GLY A 83 -10.17 -2.79 2.59
CA GLY A 83 -9.82 -3.84 3.56
C GLY A 83 -10.46 -3.65 4.92
N ALA A 84 -10.80 -2.41 5.33
CA ALA A 84 -11.58 -2.17 6.54
C ALA A 84 -13.01 -2.68 6.39
N ILE A 85 -13.67 -2.41 5.26
CA ILE A 85 -15.00 -2.92 4.92
C ILE A 85 -14.98 -4.45 4.84
N TRP A 86 -14.00 -5.02 4.14
CA TRP A 86 -13.83 -6.48 4.07
C TRP A 86 -13.73 -7.09 5.46
N LYS A 87 -12.94 -6.46 6.35
CA LYS A 87 -12.77 -6.94 7.72
C LYS A 87 -14.06 -6.89 8.53
N THR A 88 -14.85 -5.83 8.43
CA THR A 88 -16.13 -5.77 9.15
C THR A 88 -17.10 -6.81 8.61
N VAL A 89 -17.26 -6.89 7.28
CA VAL A 89 -18.18 -7.84 6.63
C VAL A 89 -17.81 -9.30 6.92
N VAL A 90 -16.53 -9.67 6.80
CA VAL A 90 -16.12 -11.07 7.01
C VAL A 90 -16.08 -11.43 8.50
N LYS A 91 -15.63 -10.53 9.37
CA LYS A 91 -15.52 -10.82 10.81
C LYS A 91 -16.88 -10.84 11.52
N GLU A 92 -17.88 -10.11 10.99
CA GLU A 92 -19.25 -10.10 11.53
C GLU A 92 -20.16 -11.12 10.82
N GLY A 93 -19.91 -11.41 9.53
CA GLY A 93 -20.76 -12.30 8.72
C GLY A 93 -20.38 -13.79 8.76
N PHE A 94 -19.13 -14.13 9.07
CA PHE A 94 -18.69 -15.51 9.25
C PHE A 94 -18.03 -15.63 10.63
N GLY A 95 -18.73 -16.26 11.58
CA GLY A 95 -18.22 -16.59 12.92
C GLY A 95 -17.09 -17.64 12.91
N GLU A 96 -16.31 -17.72 11.84
CA GLU A 96 -15.20 -18.65 11.71
C GLU A 96 -13.89 -17.91 12.01
N PRO A 97 -13.08 -18.41 12.97
CA PRO A 97 -11.80 -17.81 13.28
C PRO A 97 -10.90 -17.89 12.04
N PHE A 98 -10.27 -16.77 11.69
CA PHE A 98 -9.20 -16.71 10.70
C PHE A 98 -8.09 -17.68 11.10
N LEU A 99 -8.12 -18.90 10.56
CA LEU A 99 -7.06 -19.89 10.74
C LEU A 99 -5.91 -19.48 9.81
N PRO A 100 -4.75 -19.06 10.32
CA PRO A 100 -3.59 -18.87 9.46
C PRO A 100 -3.26 -20.21 8.79
N PRO A 101 -2.82 -20.21 7.52
CA PRO A 101 -2.36 -21.43 6.86
C PRO A 101 -1.30 -22.09 7.74
N LYS A 102 -1.55 -23.36 8.09
CA LYS A 102 -0.55 -24.23 8.71
C LYS A 102 0.68 -24.23 7.78
N ARG A 103 1.77 -23.69 8.29
CA ARG A 103 3.10 -23.88 7.71
C ARG A 103 3.47 -25.35 7.71
#